data_AF-A0A1A7Z777-F1
#
_entry.id   AF-A0A1A7Z777-F1
#
_cell.length_a   1.000
_cell.length_b   1.000
_cell.length_c   1.000
_cell.angle_alpha   90.00
_cell.angle_beta   90.00
_cell.angle_gamma   90.00
#
_symmetry.space_group_name_H-M   'P 1'
#
loop_
_entity.id
_entity.type
_entity.pdbx_description
1 polymer ?
#
loop_
_entity_poly.entity_id
_entity_poly.type
_entity_poly.pdbx_seq_one_letter_code
_entity_poly.pdbx_strand_id
1 'polypeptide(L)'
;MTVRKGNRLGISIQEHMAIDVCPGPIRPIRQISAYFPRLSPTSSFSEPLSPNQLTAPGALSPGSTGQGGEAASSGLLSPLLPGAAGGGGSLSAMSSMDTSIEIDSCDSDDNTSLGTLEFDLLYEKATSSLHCTVLRAKGLKPMDFNGLADPYVKLHLLPGACKANKLKTKIVRNTLNPVWNETLTYCGITEEDMYRKTLRVSVCDEDKLTHNEFIGESRVALRRVKPDQTKHFNICLEHPPPLPSPTAMSTALRGISCYLREWETEQQRSLEERGRLLLCLQFLPPNSDSDLKGEAKERARGGLCVGVKRCAHLAAMDVNGFSDPYVKTYLKPDVQKKSKHKTAVIKKTLNPEFNEEFFYEISFSELASKTLEVTVWDYDLGKSNDFIGGVSLGCHSQGETLQHWIDCLKNKGKKVERWHTLTNELPGSTLQE
;
A
#
# COMPACT_ATOMS: atom_id res chain seq x y z
N MET A 1 -6.87 23.86 77.81
CA MET A 1 -8.14 23.81 77.04
C MET A 1 -8.02 22.72 75.99
N THR A 2 -9.05 21.89 75.82
CA THR A 2 -9.07 20.73 74.91
C THR A 2 -10.28 20.81 73.97
N VAL A 3 -10.03 20.89 72.66
CA VAL A 3 -11.05 20.87 71.59
C VAL A 3 -10.43 20.09 70.42
N ARG A 4 -10.67 18.77 70.31
CA ARG A 4 -11.83 18.04 69.76
C ARG A 4 -11.76 17.81 68.24
N LYS A 5 -11.73 16.52 67.87
CA LYS A 5 -11.88 15.98 66.49
C LYS A 5 -13.30 16.19 65.95
N GLY A 6 -13.39 16.27 64.62
CA GLY A 6 -14.57 15.99 63.81
C GLY A 6 -14.27 16.32 62.33
N ASN A 7 -14.88 15.70 61.32
CA ASN A 7 -15.60 14.42 61.26
C ASN A 7 -15.52 13.95 59.79
N ARG A 8 -15.29 12.65 59.50
CA ARG A 8 -15.36 12.16 58.11
C ARG A 8 -16.82 11.96 57.73
N LEU A 9 -17.29 12.64 56.69
CA LEU A 9 -18.56 12.33 56.05
C LEU A 9 -18.34 11.14 55.11
N GLY A 10 -18.99 10.01 55.41
CA GLY A 10 -19.12 8.90 54.46
C GLY A 10 -20.27 9.18 53.51
N ILE A 11 -20.04 9.02 52.21
CA ILE A 11 -21.09 9.10 51.18
C ILE A 11 -21.49 7.67 50.83
N SER A 12 -22.78 7.38 50.94
CA SER A 12 -23.35 6.05 50.72
C SER A 12 -23.25 5.65 49.25
N ILE A 13 -22.88 4.40 48.99
CA ILE A 13 -23.04 3.79 47.68
C ILE A 13 -24.54 3.60 47.45
N GLN A 14 -25.06 4.07 46.31
CA GLN A 14 -26.44 3.77 45.91
C GLN A 14 -26.52 2.34 45.39
N GLU A 15 -27.52 1.61 45.88
CA GLU A 15 -27.87 0.28 45.38
C GLU A 15 -28.40 0.41 43.94
N HIS A 16 -27.67 -0.15 42.97
CA HIS A 16 -28.23 -0.38 41.65
C HIS A 16 -29.19 -1.57 41.72
N MET A 17 -30.44 -1.33 41.31
CA MET A 17 -31.49 -2.35 41.28
C MET A 17 -31.06 -3.58 40.48
N ALA A 18 -31.04 -4.75 41.13
CA ALA A 18 -30.88 -6.01 40.43
C ALA A 18 -32.13 -6.25 39.55
N ILE A 19 -31.92 -6.38 38.24
CA ILE A 19 -32.96 -6.89 37.35
C ILE A 19 -32.98 -8.41 37.53
N ASP A 20 -34.06 -8.92 38.11
CA ASP A 20 -34.29 -10.35 38.30
C ASP A 20 -34.62 -11.00 36.95
N VAL A 21 -33.59 -11.50 36.26
CA VAL A 21 -33.73 -12.27 35.03
C VAL A 21 -33.79 -13.76 35.37
N CYS A 22 -35.01 -14.29 35.44
CA CYS A 22 -35.26 -15.72 35.60
C CYS A 22 -34.47 -16.53 34.55
N PRO A 23 -33.51 -17.39 34.94
CA PRO A 23 -32.81 -18.25 33.99
C PRO A 23 -33.76 -19.35 33.52
N GLY A 24 -34.35 -19.18 32.33
CA GLY A 24 -35.04 -20.25 31.62
C GLY A 24 -34.11 -21.46 31.41
N PRO A 25 -34.66 -22.68 31.25
CA PRO A 25 -33.86 -23.91 31.27
C PRO A 25 -32.77 -23.92 30.20
N ILE A 26 -31.52 -23.98 30.66
CA ILE A 26 -30.31 -24.03 29.82
C ILE A 26 -30.36 -25.31 28.99
N ARG A 27 -30.56 -25.18 27.68
CA ARG A 27 -30.49 -26.31 26.74
C ARG A 27 -29.02 -26.69 26.52
N PRO A 28 -28.67 -27.99 26.43
CA PRO A 28 -27.29 -28.41 26.20
C PRO A 28 -26.73 -27.84 24.90
N ILE A 29 -25.53 -27.24 24.98
CA ILE A 29 -24.79 -26.76 23.81
C ILE A 29 -24.35 -27.98 23.00
N ARG A 30 -24.68 -28.02 21.71
CA ARG A 30 -24.24 -29.11 20.82
C ARG A 30 -22.74 -29.06 20.62
N GLN A 31 -22.06 -30.18 20.77
CA GLN A 31 -20.64 -30.29 20.44
C GLN A 31 -20.42 -30.11 18.92
N ILE A 32 -19.26 -29.55 18.57
CA ILE A 32 -18.87 -29.21 17.18
C ILE A 32 -18.94 -30.44 16.25
N SER A 33 -18.73 -31.65 16.78
CA SER A 33 -18.88 -32.94 16.09
C SER A 33 -20.28 -33.19 15.50
N ALA A 34 -21.32 -32.47 15.93
CA ALA A 34 -22.67 -32.57 15.39
C ALA A 34 -22.86 -31.89 14.02
N TYR A 35 -21.86 -31.14 13.54
CA TYR A 35 -21.91 -30.40 12.26
C TYR A 35 -21.08 -31.05 11.13
N PHE A 36 -20.37 -32.14 11.42
CA PHE A 36 -19.67 -32.92 10.39
C PHE A 36 -20.57 -34.05 9.87
N PRO A 37 -20.74 -34.20 8.54
CA PRO A 37 -21.55 -35.27 7.98
C PRO A 37 -20.93 -36.64 8.31
N ARG A 38 -21.72 -37.50 8.96
CA ARG A 38 -21.37 -38.92 9.17
C ARG A 38 -21.48 -39.65 7.84
N LEU A 39 -20.35 -39.92 7.18
CA LEU A 39 -20.30 -40.87 6.08
C LEU A 39 -20.50 -42.29 6.63
N SER A 40 -21.60 -42.93 6.23
CA SER A 40 -21.85 -44.34 6.52
C SER A 40 -20.98 -45.23 5.60
N PRO A 41 -20.38 -46.33 6.09
CA PRO A 41 -19.44 -47.12 5.30
C PRO A 41 -20.14 -48.24 4.52
N THR A 42 -20.30 -48.09 3.21
CA THR A 42 -20.59 -49.21 2.30
C THR A 42 -19.87 -49.04 0.95
N SER A 43 -19.41 -50.17 0.40
CA SER A 43 -18.83 -50.35 -0.95
C SER A 43 -17.70 -49.38 -1.35
N SER A 44 -16.43 -49.71 -1.07
CA SER A 44 -15.59 -50.62 -1.86
C SER A 44 -15.13 -50.03 -3.21
N PHE A 45 -13.96 -49.37 -3.21
CA PHE A 45 -13.11 -49.27 -4.40
C PHE A 45 -11.64 -49.43 -4.03
N SER A 46 -10.90 -49.99 -4.98
CA SER A 46 -9.53 -50.47 -4.86
C SER A 46 -8.47 -49.36 -4.92
N GLU A 47 -7.38 -49.58 -4.19
CA GLU A 47 -6.03 -49.07 -4.47
C GLU A 47 -5.59 -49.32 -5.94
N PRO A 48 -4.58 -48.63 -6.52
CA PRO A 48 -3.32 -48.32 -5.81
C PRO A 48 -2.52 -47.03 -6.12
N LEU A 49 -1.66 -46.71 -5.15
CA LEU A 49 -0.25 -46.24 -5.24
C LEU A 49 0.15 -44.99 -6.04
N SER A 50 0.86 -44.10 -5.31
CA SER A 50 1.79 -43.08 -5.84
C SER A 50 3.26 -43.60 -5.79
N PRO A 51 4.32 -42.79 -5.99
CA PRO A 51 4.99 -42.67 -7.30
C PRO A 51 6.51 -42.95 -7.25
N ASN A 52 7.16 -43.29 -8.39
CA ASN A 52 8.56 -42.86 -8.62
C ASN A 52 9.17 -43.07 -10.02
N GLN A 53 10.14 -42.17 -10.30
CA GLN A 53 11.39 -42.32 -11.08
C GLN A 53 11.43 -42.38 -12.63
N LEU A 54 12.13 -41.35 -13.16
CA LEU A 54 13.27 -41.39 -14.10
C LEU A 54 13.17 -42.16 -15.43
N THR A 55 13.21 -41.45 -16.56
CA THR A 55 14.39 -41.37 -17.48
C THR A 55 14.06 -40.58 -18.77
N ALA A 56 15.10 -40.05 -19.41
CA ALA A 56 15.16 -39.63 -20.81
C ALA A 56 16.31 -40.44 -21.49
N PRO A 57 16.62 -40.33 -22.80
CA PRO A 57 16.03 -39.53 -23.89
C PRO A 57 15.76 -40.37 -25.17
N GLY A 58 15.47 -39.73 -26.33
CA GLY A 58 15.59 -40.41 -27.63
C GLY A 58 14.89 -39.70 -28.80
N ALA A 59 15.64 -39.28 -29.81
CA ALA A 59 15.11 -38.67 -31.04
C ALA A 59 14.66 -39.74 -32.07
N LEU A 60 13.83 -39.35 -33.05
CA LEU A 60 14.13 -39.42 -34.49
C LEU A 60 12.94 -38.98 -35.37
N SER A 61 13.21 -38.13 -36.36
CA SER A 61 12.38 -37.90 -37.57
C SER A 61 12.69 -39.01 -38.63
N PRO A 62 12.16 -39.09 -39.88
CA PRO A 62 11.79 -37.99 -40.80
C PRO A 62 10.61 -38.24 -41.80
N GLY A 63 10.43 -37.29 -42.75
CA GLY A 63 9.72 -37.48 -44.04
C GLY A 63 8.57 -36.48 -44.28
N SER A 64 8.75 -35.32 -44.94
CA SER A 64 8.81 -35.09 -46.41
C SER A 64 7.59 -35.68 -47.14
N THR A 65 6.65 -34.94 -47.75
CA THR A 65 6.69 -33.94 -48.86
C THR A 65 5.24 -33.41 -49.06
N GLY A 66 4.86 -32.35 -49.79
CA GLY A 66 5.57 -31.31 -50.54
C GLY A 66 4.58 -30.52 -51.46
N GLN A 67 4.87 -29.24 -51.70
CA GLN A 67 4.42 -28.34 -52.80
C GLN A 67 2.91 -27.98 -53.05
N GLY A 68 2.69 -26.67 -53.26
CA GLY A 68 1.60 -26.08 -54.09
C GLY A 68 0.22 -25.95 -53.44
N GLY A 69 -0.57 -24.89 -53.67
CA GLY A 69 -0.34 -23.64 -54.40
C GLY A 69 -1.65 -22.82 -54.52
N GLU A 70 -1.53 -21.51 -54.35
CA GLU A 70 -2.40 -20.40 -54.84
C GLU A 70 -3.96 -20.43 -54.82
N ALA A 71 -4.50 -19.27 -54.36
CA ALA A 71 -5.62 -18.49 -54.92
C ALA A 71 -7.12 -18.75 -54.57
N ALA A 72 -7.84 -17.61 -54.52
CA ALA A 72 -9.24 -17.35 -54.88
C ALA A 72 -10.38 -18.18 -54.21
N SER A 73 -11.24 -17.64 -53.34
CA SER A 73 -12.25 -16.56 -53.47
C SER A 73 -13.62 -16.95 -54.07
N SER A 74 -14.69 -16.66 -53.33
CA SER A 74 -16.08 -16.33 -53.77
C SER A 74 -17.00 -17.40 -54.41
N GLY A 75 -18.31 -17.26 -54.16
CA GLY A 75 -19.42 -18.01 -54.81
C GLY A 75 -20.07 -19.05 -53.89
N LEU A 76 -21.18 -18.78 -53.19
CA LEU A 76 -22.59 -18.76 -53.66
C LEU A 76 -23.10 -20.09 -54.26
N LEU A 77 -24.07 -20.73 -53.60
CA LEU A 77 -25.49 -20.85 -54.05
C LEU A 77 -26.31 -21.86 -53.20
N SER A 78 -27.63 -21.62 -53.12
CA SER A 78 -28.66 -22.43 -52.44
C SER A 78 -29.12 -23.65 -53.27
N PRO A 79 -29.94 -24.59 -52.72
CA PRO A 79 -31.41 -24.54 -52.86
C PRO A 79 -32.18 -24.92 -51.55
N LEU A 80 -33.34 -24.34 -51.18
CA LEU A 80 -34.72 -24.40 -51.72
C LEU A 80 -35.51 -25.72 -51.49
N LEU A 81 -36.43 -25.68 -50.50
CA LEU A 81 -37.88 -26.09 -50.46
C LEU A 81 -38.37 -27.43 -51.09
N PRO A 82 -39.46 -28.09 -50.61
CA PRO A 82 -40.82 -27.53 -50.32
C PRO A 82 -41.52 -28.10 -49.05
N GLY A 83 -42.76 -27.72 -48.64
CA GLY A 83 -43.69 -26.66 -49.07
C GLY A 83 -45.15 -26.85 -48.56
N ALA A 84 -45.97 -25.79 -48.63
CA ALA A 84 -47.46 -25.74 -48.59
C ALA A 84 -48.26 -26.21 -47.33
N ALA A 85 -49.53 -25.79 -47.07
CA ALA A 85 -50.27 -24.53 -47.29
C ALA A 85 -51.70 -24.59 -46.65
N GLY A 86 -52.24 -23.45 -46.17
CA GLY A 86 -53.68 -23.21 -45.91
C GLY A 86 -54.24 -23.58 -44.51
N GLY A 87 -55.27 -22.92 -43.94
CA GLY A 87 -55.94 -21.66 -44.32
C GLY A 87 -57.44 -21.55 -43.89
N GLY A 88 -57.77 -20.67 -42.94
CA GLY A 88 -59.16 -20.40 -42.42
C GLY A 88 -59.70 -21.49 -41.46
N GLY A 89 -60.65 -21.31 -40.52
CA GLY A 89 -61.48 -20.19 -40.02
C GLY A 89 -62.80 -20.77 -39.44
N SER A 90 -63.54 -20.22 -38.45
CA SER A 90 -63.39 -19.03 -37.58
C SER A 90 -64.44 -19.10 -36.41
N LEU A 91 -64.65 -17.99 -35.68
CA LEU A 91 -65.75 -17.66 -34.72
C LEU A 91 -65.67 -18.03 -33.21
N SER A 92 -65.72 -16.95 -32.41
CA SER A 92 -66.42 -16.74 -31.12
C SER A 92 -66.02 -17.46 -29.81
N ALA A 93 -65.45 -16.69 -28.87
CA ALA A 93 -66.07 -16.37 -27.57
C ALA A 93 -65.43 -15.07 -26.97
N MET A 94 -66.15 -14.37 -26.09
CA MET A 94 -65.81 -13.03 -25.56
C MET A 94 -65.12 -13.06 -24.17
N SER A 95 -64.70 -11.89 -23.66
CA SER A 95 -64.12 -11.60 -22.32
C SER A 95 -62.59 -11.73 -22.23
N SER A 96 -61.79 -10.77 -21.71
CA SER A 96 -62.05 -9.44 -21.13
C SER A 96 -60.85 -8.49 -21.33
N MET A 97 -61.00 -7.23 -20.89
CA MET A 97 -60.13 -6.08 -21.20
C MET A 97 -58.67 -6.20 -20.74
N ASP A 98 -57.77 -6.11 -21.71
CA ASP A 98 -56.73 -5.07 -21.84
C ASP A 98 -56.20 -4.37 -20.57
N THR A 99 -54.94 -4.65 -20.21
CA THR A 99 -53.92 -3.63 -19.89
C THR A 99 -52.54 -4.26 -20.10
N SER A 100 -52.18 -4.53 -21.36
CA SER A 100 -50.79 -4.89 -21.68
C SER A 100 -49.94 -3.62 -21.66
N ILE A 101 -49.26 -3.37 -20.54
CA ILE A 101 -48.17 -2.41 -20.52
C ILE A 101 -47.07 -3.00 -21.39
N GLU A 102 -46.94 -2.51 -22.62
CA GLU A 102 -45.74 -2.67 -23.44
C GLU A 102 -44.59 -2.01 -22.66
N ILE A 103 -43.87 -2.83 -21.88
CA ILE A 103 -42.65 -2.41 -21.21
C ILE A 103 -41.61 -2.31 -22.31
N ASP A 104 -41.54 -1.15 -22.95
CA ASP A 104 -40.45 -0.79 -23.85
C ASP A 104 -39.20 -0.55 -22.99
N SER A 105 -38.63 -1.66 -22.48
CA SER A 105 -37.39 -1.67 -21.73
C SER A 105 -36.24 -1.43 -22.69
N CYS A 106 -36.07 -0.18 -23.08
CA CYS A 106 -34.82 0.35 -23.57
C CYS A 106 -33.80 0.37 -22.41
N ASP A 107 -33.39 -0.85 -22.01
CA ASP A 107 -32.34 -1.12 -21.04
C ASP A 107 -31.01 -0.71 -21.68
N SER A 108 -30.73 0.59 -21.61
CA SER A 108 -29.49 1.17 -22.14
C SER A 108 -28.42 1.08 -21.06
N ASP A 109 -27.33 0.37 -21.37
CA ASP A 109 -26.24 0.00 -20.44
C ASP A 109 -25.47 1.20 -19.80
N ASP A 110 -25.87 2.44 -20.09
CA ASP A 110 -25.20 3.69 -19.68
C ASP A 110 -24.96 3.82 -18.17
N ASN A 111 -25.79 3.23 -17.32
CA ASN A 111 -25.67 3.38 -15.87
C ASN A 111 -24.53 2.55 -15.23
N THR A 112 -23.89 1.68 -16.01
CA THR A 112 -22.80 0.78 -15.56
C THR A 112 -21.40 1.36 -15.81
N SER A 113 -21.26 2.33 -16.72
CA SER A 113 -19.94 2.92 -17.01
C SER A 113 -19.60 4.04 -16.01
N LEU A 114 -18.43 3.95 -15.37
CA LEU A 114 -17.94 4.95 -14.40
C LEU A 114 -17.03 6.01 -15.04
N GLY A 115 -16.86 5.92 -16.36
CA GLY A 115 -15.92 6.70 -17.14
C GLY A 115 -14.55 6.05 -17.33
N THR A 116 -13.68 6.77 -18.02
CA THR A 116 -12.29 6.36 -18.31
C THR A 116 -11.31 7.38 -17.74
N LEU A 117 -10.14 6.91 -17.30
CA LEU A 117 -9.07 7.74 -16.75
C LEU A 117 -7.78 7.54 -17.55
N GLU A 118 -7.19 8.65 -17.99
CA GLU A 118 -5.91 8.72 -18.69
C GLU A 118 -4.81 9.28 -17.76
N PHE A 119 -3.72 8.55 -17.59
CA PHE A 119 -2.58 8.95 -16.78
C PHE A 119 -1.27 8.27 -17.22
N ASP A 120 -0.14 8.91 -16.94
CA ASP A 120 1.20 8.39 -17.20
C ASP A 120 1.93 8.05 -15.90
N LEU A 121 2.69 6.95 -15.91
CA LEU A 121 3.66 6.62 -14.86
C LEU A 121 5.08 6.63 -15.43
N LEU A 122 5.99 7.34 -14.76
CA LEU A 122 7.42 7.34 -15.04
C LEU A 122 8.17 7.04 -13.73
N TYR A 123 8.95 5.96 -13.72
CA TYR A 123 9.86 5.66 -12.61
C TYR A 123 11.28 6.10 -12.98
N GLU A 124 11.77 7.18 -12.36
CA GLU A 124 13.15 7.63 -12.52
C GLU A 124 14.06 6.91 -11.52
N LYS A 125 14.87 5.98 -12.03
CA LYS A 125 15.74 5.15 -11.18
C LYS A 125 16.83 5.98 -10.48
N ALA A 126 17.36 7.00 -11.17
CA ALA A 126 18.46 7.83 -10.67
C ALA A 126 18.11 8.60 -9.39
N THR A 127 16.86 9.07 -9.26
CA THR A 127 16.38 9.82 -8.08
C THR A 127 15.54 8.96 -7.12
N SER A 128 15.22 7.72 -7.51
CA SER A 128 14.25 6.86 -6.83
C SER A 128 12.87 7.52 -6.72
N SER A 129 12.39 8.11 -7.82
CA SER A 129 11.13 8.85 -7.87
C SER A 129 10.12 8.18 -8.78
N LEU A 130 8.87 8.10 -8.34
CA LEU A 130 7.74 7.69 -9.18
C LEU A 130 6.87 8.92 -9.46
N HIS A 131 6.90 9.37 -10.71
CA HIS A 131 6.07 10.45 -11.21
C HIS A 131 4.77 9.88 -11.78
N CYS A 132 3.64 10.37 -11.27
CA CYS A 132 2.29 9.99 -11.68
C CYS A 132 1.62 11.22 -12.28
N THR A 133 1.59 11.33 -13.61
CA THR A 133 0.95 12.45 -14.31
C THR A 133 -0.50 12.10 -14.62
N VAL A 134 -1.42 12.68 -13.86
CA VAL A 134 -2.86 12.52 -14.08
C VAL A 134 -3.28 13.49 -15.18
N LEU A 135 -3.69 12.97 -16.34
CA LEU A 135 -3.98 13.78 -17.52
C LEU A 135 -5.42 14.26 -17.49
N ARG A 136 -6.38 13.33 -17.64
CA ARG A 136 -7.81 13.63 -17.78
C ARG A 136 -8.68 12.40 -17.49
N ALA A 137 -9.95 12.63 -17.22
CA ALA A 137 -10.98 11.60 -17.31
C ALA A 137 -12.03 11.97 -18.36
N LYS A 138 -12.81 10.99 -18.82
CA LYS A 138 -13.92 11.18 -19.76
C LYS A 138 -15.12 10.33 -19.37
N GLY A 139 -16.31 10.88 -19.54
CA GLY A 139 -17.58 10.20 -19.28
C GLY A 139 -17.72 9.70 -17.84
N LEU A 140 -17.24 10.48 -16.86
CA LEU A 140 -17.44 10.13 -15.44
C LEU A 140 -18.93 10.03 -15.11
N LYS A 141 -19.27 9.18 -14.14
CA LYS A 141 -20.63 9.10 -13.60
C LYS A 141 -21.04 10.45 -12.99
N PRO A 142 -22.24 10.98 -13.29
CA PRO A 142 -22.83 12.10 -12.54
C PRO A 142 -23.06 11.71 -11.08
N MET A 143 -22.70 12.60 -10.16
CA MET A 143 -22.83 12.41 -8.71
C MET A 143 -23.59 13.59 -8.07
N ASP A 144 -23.37 14.81 -8.55
CA ASP A 144 -24.11 16.00 -8.14
C ASP A 144 -25.56 16.01 -8.67
N PHE A 145 -26.47 16.65 -7.91
CA PHE A 145 -27.85 16.95 -8.33
C PHE A 145 -27.98 17.78 -9.61
N ASN A 146 -26.90 18.45 -10.05
CA ASN A 146 -26.86 19.22 -11.29
C ASN A 146 -26.56 18.34 -12.54
N GLY A 147 -26.36 17.03 -12.38
CA GLY A 147 -26.00 16.11 -13.45
C GLY A 147 -24.50 16.12 -13.82
N LEU A 148 -23.65 16.67 -12.96
CA LEU A 148 -22.20 16.78 -13.14
C LEU A 148 -21.48 16.17 -11.91
N ALA A 149 -20.24 16.62 -11.65
CA ALA A 149 -19.45 16.31 -10.47
C ALA A 149 -18.35 17.40 -10.30
N ASP A 150 -17.74 17.49 -9.12
CA ASP A 150 -16.50 18.20 -8.80
C ASP A 150 -15.31 17.19 -8.64
N PRO A 151 -14.87 16.48 -9.70
CA PRO A 151 -13.93 15.37 -9.57
C PRO A 151 -12.48 15.75 -9.24
N TYR A 152 -11.83 14.87 -8.47
CA TYR A 152 -10.39 14.82 -8.23
C TYR A 152 -9.87 13.38 -8.21
N VAL A 153 -8.57 13.21 -8.44
CA VAL A 153 -7.89 11.91 -8.38
C VAL A 153 -7.04 11.80 -7.12
N LYS A 154 -7.08 10.62 -6.51
CA LYS A 154 -6.39 10.27 -5.28
C LYS A 154 -5.49 9.06 -5.54
N LEU A 155 -4.19 9.25 -5.33
CA LEU A 155 -3.17 8.21 -5.50
C LEU A 155 -2.82 7.63 -4.14
N HIS A 156 -2.87 6.30 -4.02
CA HIS A 156 -2.49 5.55 -2.83
C HIS A 156 -1.48 4.47 -3.23
N LEU A 157 -0.34 4.42 -2.55
CA LEU A 157 0.66 3.38 -2.75
C LEU A 157 0.45 2.22 -1.75
N LEU A 158 0.40 0.98 -2.24
CA LEU A 158 0.11 -0.24 -1.46
C LEU A 158 1.21 -1.30 -1.62
N PRO A 159 1.55 -2.10 -0.58
CA PRO A 159 1.18 -1.91 0.82
C PRO A 159 1.79 -0.63 1.40
N GLY A 160 1.18 -0.10 2.46
CA GLY A 160 1.67 1.11 3.15
C GLY A 160 0.76 2.34 3.04
N ALA A 161 -0.56 2.19 2.85
CA ALA A 161 -1.51 3.31 2.70
C ALA A 161 -1.82 4.09 4.00
N CYS A 162 -0.79 4.50 4.73
CA CYS A 162 -0.83 5.54 5.75
C CYS A 162 -1.24 6.90 5.13
N LYS A 163 -1.53 7.92 5.95
CA LYS A 163 -1.91 9.26 5.45
C LYS A 163 -0.83 9.89 4.55
N ALA A 164 0.44 9.59 4.82
CA ALA A 164 1.61 10.17 4.14
C ALA A 164 1.87 9.61 2.72
N ASN A 165 1.33 8.43 2.41
CA ASN A 165 1.41 7.79 1.09
C ASN A 165 0.21 8.12 0.18
N LYS A 166 -0.57 9.16 0.53
CA LYS A 166 -1.77 9.59 -0.21
C LYS A 166 -1.50 10.94 -0.87
N LEU A 167 -1.51 10.96 -2.20
CA LEU A 167 -1.44 12.20 -2.99
C LEU A 167 -2.83 12.49 -3.59
N LYS A 168 -3.16 13.75 -3.81
CA LYS A 168 -4.45 14.22 -4.34
C LYS A 168 -4.19 15.31 -5.39
N THR A 169 -4.89 15.25 -6.52
CA THR A 169 -4.91 16.33 -7.51
C THR A 169 -5.78 17.49 -7.03
N LYS A 170 -5.68 18.61 -7.74
CA LYS A 170 -6.70 19.67 -7.69
C LYS A 170 -8.07 19.11 -8.09
N ILE A 171 -9.10 19.79 -7.58
CA ILE A 171 -10.49 19.55 -7.96
C ILE A 171 -10.79 20.35 -9.22
N VAL A 172 -11.40 19.72 -10.22
CA VAL A 172 -11.97 20.40 -11.39
C VAL A 172 -13.47 20.39 -11.20
N ARG A 173 -14.13 21.55 -11.31
CA ARG A 173 -15.54 21.69 -10.91
C ARG A 173 -16.54 21.52 -12.05
N ASN A 174 -17.73 21.05 -11.71
CA ASN A 174 -18.90 20.91 -12.58
C ASN A 174 -18.55 20.28 -13.94
N THR A 175 -17.92 19.09 -13.95
CA THR A 175 -17.55 18.41 -15.20
C THR A 175 -17.46 16.88 -15.07
N LEU A 176 -17.93 16.18 -16.10
CA LEU A 176 -17.74 14.73 -16.28
C LEU A 176 -16.52 14.39 -17.15
N ASN A 177 -15.83 15.41 -17.67
CA ASN A 177 -14.65 15.30 -18.53
C ASN A 177 -13.51 16.18 -18.02
N PRO A 178 -13.04 16.00 -16.76
CA PRO A 178 -11.99 16.82 -16.17
C PRO A 178 -10.65 16.64 -16.87
N VAL A 179 -9.88 17.72 -16.95
CA VAL A 179 -8.47 17.71 -17.39
C VAL A 179 -7.65 18.31 -16.25
N TRP A 180 -6.75 17.51 -15.68
CA TRP A 180 -5.89 17.93 -14.57
C TRP A 180 -4.49 18.31 -15.06
N ASN A 181 -3.90 17.51 -15.95
CA ASN A 181 -2.49 17.60 -16.38
C ASN A 181 -1.53 17.83 -15.20
N GLU A 182 -1.71 17.08 -14.12
CA GLU A 182 -1.04 17.30 -12.83
C GLU A 182 -0.13 16.12 -12.47
N THR A 183 1.16 16.40 -12.27
CA THR A 183 2.16 15.40 -11.86
C THR A 183 2.30 15.35 -10.35
N LEU A 184 1.89 14.22 -9.77
CA LEU A 184 2.06 13.88 -8.37
C LEU A 184 3.27 12.93 -8.24
N THR A 185 4.23 13.26 -7.36
CA THR A 185 5.50 12.50 -7.26
C THR A 185 5.66 11.84 -5.89
N TYR A 186 5.95 10.53 -5.89
CA TYR A 186 6.44 9.80 -4.72
C TYR A 186 7.96 9.79 -4.69
N CYS A 187 8.55 9.99 -3.52
CA CYS A 187 10.00 10.05 -3.31
C CYS A 187 10.50 8.82 -2.56
N GLY A 188 11.69 8.33 -2.95
CA GLY A 188 12.34 7.20 -2.30
C GLY A 188 11.72 5.85 -2.61
N ILE A 189 11.09 5.71 -3.78
CA ILE A 189 10.58 4.44 -4.31
C ILE A 189 11.78 3.65 -4.85
N THR A 190 12.12 2.55 -4.19
CA THR A 190 13.27 1.71 -4.58
C THR A 190 12.87 0.72 -5.67
N GLU A 191 13.84 0.05 -6.30
CA GLU A 191 13.53 -0.99 -7.29
C GLU A 191 12.72 -2.12 -6.66
N GLU A 192 12.98 -2.43 -5.39
CA GLU A 192 12.29 -3.45 -4.62
C GLU A 192 10.79 -3.12 -4.42
N ASP A 193 10.48 -1.83 -4.23
CA ASP A 193 9.10 -1.34 -4.20
C ASP A 193 8.41 -1.51 -5.56
N MET A 194 9.10 -1.27 -6.67
CA MET A 194 8.53 -1.43 -8.01
C MET A 194 8.06 -2.88 -8.24
N TYR A 195 8.74 -3.89 -7.70
CA TYR A 195 8.31 -5.28 -7.82
C TYR A 195 7.13 -5.65 -6.91
N ARG A 196 7.07 -5.09 -5.70
CA ARG A 196 6.08 -5.47 -4.67
C ARG A 196 4.82 -4.61 -4.65
N LYS A 197 4.92 -3.33 -5.00
CA LYS A 197 3.87 -2.35 -4.75
C LYS A 197 2.87 -2.22 -5.90
N THR A 198 1.68 -1.77 -5.53
CA THR A 198 0.58 -1.46 -6.43
C THR A 198 0.15 -0.02 -6.18
N LEU A 199 0.09 0.78 -7.24
CA LEU A 199 -0.53 2.09 -7.20
C LEU A 199 -2.04 1.92 -7.38
N ARG A 200 -2.81 2.37 -6.40
CA ARG A 200 -4.26 2.51 -6.51
C ARG A 200 -4.59 3.95 -6.86
N VAL A 201 -5.34 4.11 -7.95
CA VAL A 201 -5.76 5.39 -8.50
C VAL A 201 -7.27 5.46 -8.33
N SER A 202 -7.76 6.31 -7.44
CA SER A 202 -9.20 6.46 -7.15
C SER A 202 -9.68 7.83 -7.64
N VAL A 203 -10.78 7.86 -8.39
CA VAL A 203 -11.49 9.10 -8.76
C VAL A 203 -12.65 9.29 -7.79
N CYS A 204 -12.74 10.48 -7.21
CA CYS A 204 -13.74 10.83 -6.20
C CYS A 204 -14.31 12.21 -6.50
N ASP A 205 -15.51 12.45 -6.03
CA ASP A 205 -16.17 13.76 -6.05
C ASP A 205 -15.86 14.55 -4.77
N GLU A 206 -15.79 15.88 -4.85
CA GLU A 206 -15.63 16.78 -3.70
C GLU A 206 -16.90 17.58 -3.41
N ASP A 207 -17.75 16.95 -2.59
CA ASP A 207 -18.91 17.60 -2.01
C ASP A 207 -18.56 18.70 -1.01
N LYS A 208 -19.29 19.82 -1.09
CA LYS A 208 -19.18 20.93 -0.13
C LYS A 208 -20.11 20.77 1.08
N LEU A 209 -21.09 19.87 1.00
CA LEU A 209 -22.21 19.73 1.95
C LEU A 209 -22.53 18.27 2.33
N THR A 210 -22.17 17.31 1.48
CA THR A 210 -22.30 15.85 1.67
C THR A 210 -20.92 15.20 1.88
N HIS A 211 -20.87 13.87 2.00
CA HIS A 211 -19.62 13.12 2.10
C HIS A 211 -19.08 12.80 0.70
N ASN A 212 -17.93 13.38 0.33
CA ASN A 212 -17.16 13.11 -0.89
C ASN A 212 -17.40 11.71 -1.48
N GLU A 213 -18.18 11.64 -2.55
CA GLU A 213 -18.60 10.35 -3.10
C GLU A 213 -17.48 9.70 -3.95
N PHE A 214 -17.48 8.37 -3.98
CA PHE A 214 -16.50 7.61 -4.74
C PHE A 214 -17.07 7.31 -6.14
N ILE A 215 -16.35 7.69 -7.19
CA ILE A 215 -16.77 7.42 -8.58
C ILE A 215 -16.24 6.05 -9.03
N GLY A 216 -14.93 5.82 -8.93
CA GLY A 216 -14.29 4.59 -9.41
C GLY A 216 -12.81 4.47 -9.04
N GLU A 217 -12.24 3.28 -9.11
CA GLU A 217 -10.78 3.08 -8.97
C GLU A 217 -10.17 2.22 -10.08
N SER A 218 -8.84 2.27 -10.16
CA SER A 218 -8.02 1.32 -10.90
C SER A 218 -6.77 0.97 -10.09
N ARG A 219 -6.22 -0.23 -10.32
CA ARG A 219 -5.01 -0.73 -9.64
C ARG A 219 -3.93 -1.10 -10.64
N VAL A 220 -2.75 -0.48 -10.52
CA VAL A 220 -1.58 -0.74 -11.36
C VAL A 220 -0.44 -1.29 -10.50
N ALA A 221 -0.17 -2.60 -10.63
CA ALA A 221 1.03 -3.21 -10.08
C ALA A 221 2.27 -2.56 -10.73
N LEU A 222 3.16 -1.97 -9.91
CA LEU A 222 4.27 -1.14 -10.39
C LEU A 222 5.28 -1.89 -11.25
N ARG A 223 5.38 -3.22 -11.10
CA ARG A 223 6.17 -4.14 -11.95
C ARG A 223 5.84 -4.06 -13.44
N ARG A 224 4.72 -3.42 -13.81
CA ARG A 224 4.30 -3.16 -15.19
C ARG A 224 4.97 -1.91 -15.79
N VAL A 225 5.59 -1.06 -14.99
CA VAL A 225 6.32 0.16 -15.38
C VAL A 225 7.81 -0.19 -15.51
N LYS A 226 8.46 0.25 -16.58
CA LYS A 226 9.91 0.07 -16.76
C LYS A 226 10.66 1.30 -16.24
N PRO A 227 11.86 1.14 -15.67
CA PRO A 227 12.71 2.27 -15.30
C PRO A 227 12.95 3.20 -16.49
N ASP A 228 12.94 4.50 -16.21
CA ASP A 228 13.29 5.61 -17.09
C ASP A 228 12.48 5.65 -18.41
N GLN A 229 11.33 4.96 -18.44
CA GLN A 229 10.39 4.93 -19.56
C GLN A 229 8.98 5.30 -19.09
N THR A 230 8.44 6.40 -19.63
CA THR A 230 7.04 6.79 -19.41
C THR A 230 6.10 5.73 -19.97
N LYS A 231 5.17 5.28 -19.14
CA LYS A 231 4.11 4.34 -19.51
C LYS A 231 2.75 5.00 -19.41
N HIS A 232 2.09 5.13 -20.55
CA HIS A 232 0.72 5.62 -20.66
C HIS A 232 -0.29 4.55 -20.25
N PHE A 233 -1.34 4.98 -19.54
CA PHE A 233 -2.50 4.19 -19.16
C PHE A 233 -3.77 4.95 -19.54
N ASN A 234 -4.68 4.26 -20.22
CA ASN A 234 -6.07 4.66 -20.40
C ASN A 234 -6.91 3.47 -19.94
N ILE A 235 -7.65 3.63 -18.84
CA ILE A 235 -8.33 2.53 -18.15
C ILE A 235 -9.77 2.93 -17.82
N CYS A 236 -10.71 2.02 -18.03
CA CYS A 236 -12.07 2.14 -17.50
C CYS A 236 -12.04 2.11 -15.97
N LEU A 237 -12.81 2.98 -15.34
CA LEU A 237 -12.93 2.99 -13.89
C LEU A 237 -13.82 1.83 -13.43
N GLU A 238 -13.39 1.15 -12.37
CA GLU A 238 -14.10 0.01 -11.79
C GLU A 238 -14.70 0.41 -10.45
N HIS A 239 -15.85 -0.16 -10.09
CA HIS A 239 -16.33 -0.11 -8.71
C HIS A 239 -15.31 -0.79 -7.79
N PRO A 240 -15.22 -0.43 -6.49
CA PRO A 240 -14.47 -1.25 -5.56
C PRO A 240 -15.15 -2.63 -5.57
N PRO A 241 -14.39 -3.75 -5.50
CA PRO A 241 -14.99 -5.07 -5.41
C PRO A 241 -16.01 -5.05 -4.25
N PRO A 242 -17.28 -5.46 -4.48
CA PRO A 242 -18.34 -5.23 -3.52
C PRO A 242 -18.01 -5.94 -2.21
N LEU A 243 -17.66 -5.16 -1.19
CA LEU A 243 -17.54 -5.68 0.16
C LEU A 243 -18.90 -6.25 0.54
N PRO A 244 -18.99 -7.55 0.88
CA PRO A 244 -20.28 -8.17 1.06
C PRO A 244 -20.99 -7.51 2.24
N SER A 245 -22.19 -7.00 1.96
CA SER A 245 -22.95 -6.18 2.91
C SER A 245 -23.12 -6.92 4.25
N PRO A 246 -22.79 -6.29 5.40
CA PRO A 246 -23.04 -6.85 6.72
C PRO A 246 -24.50 -7.23 6.98
N THR A 247 -25.43 -6.70 6.17
CA THR A 247 -26.87 -6.93 6.23
C THR A 247 -27.33 -8.07 5.31
N ALA A 248 -26.56 -8.40 4.27
CA ALA A 248 -26.81 -9.53 3.37
C ALA A 248 -26.09 -10.82 3.82
N MET A 249 -25.25 -10.74 4.84
CA MET A 249 -24.48 -11.85 5.40
C MET A 249 -25.10 -12.42 6.67
N SER A 250 -25.01 -13.74 6.84
CA SER A 250 -25.37 -14.41 8.10
C SER A 250 -24.48 -13.92 9.26
N THR A 251 -24.92 -14.08 10.51
CA THR A 251 -24.18 -13.59 11.70
C THR A 251 -22.72 -14.06 11.75
N ALA A 252 -22.44 -15.29 11.29
CA ALA A 252 -21.08 -15.82 11.19
C ALA A 252 -20.27 -15.12 10.08
N LEU A 253 -20.86 -14.91 8.90
CA LEU A 253 -20.24 -14.20 7.79
C LEU A 253 -20.06 -12.70 8.07
N ARG A 254 -20.91 -12.09 8.89
CA ARG A 254 -20.74 -10.72 9.39
C ARG A 254 -19.51 -10.60 10.29
N GLY A 255 -19.27 -11.59 11.15
CA GLY A 255 -18.02 -11.74 11.89
C GLY A 255 -16.81 -11.86 10.95
N ILE A 256 -16.91 -12.70 9.92
CA ILE A 256 -15.84 -12.87 8.91
C ILE A 256 -15.62 -11.60 8.08
N SER A 257 -16.65 -10.80 7.77
CA SER A 257 -16.51 -9.53 7.03
C SER A 257 -15.86 -8.44 7.88
N CYS A 258 -16.25 -8.32 9.15
CA CYS A 258 -15.53 -7.49 10.11
C CYS A 258 -14.07 -7.95 10.25
N TYR A 259 -13.85 -9.26 10.41
CA TYR A 259 -12.52 -9.85 10.50
C TYR A 259 -11.70 -9.67 9.22
N LEU A 260 -12.30 -9.66 8.02
CA LEU A 260 -11.62 -9.38 6.76
C LEU A 260 -11.27 -7.91 6.59
N ARG A 261 -12.14 -7.00 7.05
CA ARG A 261 -11.85 -5.56 7.11
C ARG A 261 -10.76 -5.25 8.16
N GLU A 262 -10.81 -5.93 9.29
CA GLU A 262 -9.75 -5.93 10.29
C GLU A 262 -8.48 -6.54 9.69
N TRP A 263 -8.52 -7.67 8.99
CA TRP A 263 -7.39 -8.34 8.33
C TRP A 263 -6.76 -7.54 7.18
N GLU A 264 -7.55 -6.84 6.35
CA GLU A 264 -7.01 -5.88 5.38
C GLU A 264 -6.36 -4.68 6.09
N THR A 265 -6.87 -4.29 7.26
CA THR A 265 -6.26 -3.27 8.13
C THR A 265 -5.03 -3.82 8.88
N GLU A 266 -4.99 -5.11 9.21
CA GLU A 266 -3.93 -5.81 9.94
C GLU A 266 -2.75 -6.12 9.01
N GLN A 267 -3.02 -6.55 7.77
CA GLN A 267 -2.04 -6.64 6.69
C GLN A 267 -1.52 -5.25 6.29
N GLN A 268 -2.30 -4.20 6.54
CA GLN A 268 -1.87 -2.81 6.41
C GLN A 268 -1.16 -2.28 7.68
N ARG A 269 -1.08 -3.06 8.77
CA ARG A 269 -0.33 -2.79 10.01
C ARG A 269 0.91 -3.68 10.19
N SER A 270 0.93 -4.88 9.61
CA SER A 270 1.88 -5.95 10.00
C SER A 270 3.34 -5.68 9.61
N LEU A 271 3.57 -4.76 8.68
CA LEU A 271 4.86 -4.09 8.43
C LEU A 271 4.59 -2.61 8.14
N GLU A 272 4.35 -1.81 9.17
CA GLU A 272 4.21 -0.36 9.02
C GLU A 272 5.53 0.25 8.49
N GLU A 273 5.59 0.51 7.19
CA GLU A 273 6.56 1.45 6.62
C GLU A 273 6.28 2.83 7.21
N ARG A 274 7.02 3.23 8.25
CA ARG A 274 6.83 4.50 8.95
C ARG A 274 7.51 5.69 8.26
N GLY A 275 7.74 5.53 6.96
CA GLY A 275 8.40 6.48 6.07
C GLY A 275 9.77 6.03 5.62
N ARG A 276 10.45 6.94 4.94
CA ARG A 276 11.70 6.71 4.20
C ARG A 276 12.69 7.81 4.53
N LEU A 277 13.96 7.48 4.60
CA LEU A 277 15.05 8.39 4.95
C LEU A 277 16.15 8.33 3.88
N LEU A 278 16.51 9.48 3.31
CA LEU A 278 17.65 9.63 2.41
C LEU A 278 18.91 9.94 3.22
N LEU A 279 19.83 8.99 3.23
CA LEU A 279 21.14 9.13 3.85
C LEU A 279 22.23 9.33 2.80
N CYS A 280 23.19 10.19 3.12
CA CYS A 280 24.44 10.36 2.41
C CYS A 280 25.59 9.87 3.30
N LEU A 281 26.38 8.90 2.85
CA LEU A 281 27.56 8.43 3.57
C LEU A 281 28.83 8.71 2.76
N GLN A 282 29.89 9.13 3.45
CA GLN A 282 31.22 9.34 2.87
C GLN A 282 32.29 9.00 3.89
N PHE A 283 33.14 8.02 3.58
CA PHE A 283 34.33 7.76 4.38
C PHE A 283 35.50 8.60 3.85
N LEU A 284 36.00 9.51 4.67
CA LEU A 284 37.20 10.30 4.41
C LEU A 284 38.42 9.54 4.97
N PRO A 285 39.40 9.14 4.15
CA PRO A 285 40.63 8.52 4.65
C PRO A 285 41.48 9.52 5.43
N PRO A 286 42.40 9.05 6.29
CA PRO A 286 43.45 9.88 6.88
C PRO A 286 44.30 10.55 5.78
N ASN A 287 44.65 11.82 5.97
CA ASN A 287 45.57 12.52 5.08
C ASN A 287 47.00 12.03 5.34
N SER A 288 47.63 11.41 4.34
CA SER A 288 49.02 10.94 4.42
C SER A 288 50.05 12.06 4.28
N ASP A 289 49.69 13.15 3.60
CA ASP A 289 50.51 14.37 3.51
C ASP A 289 50.04 15.39 4.55
N SER A 290 50.87 15.67 5.56
CA SER A 290 50.96 17.00 6.20
C SER A 290 51.90 17.06 7.41
N ASP A 291 52.79 18.06 7.42
CA ASP A 291 53.50 18.56 8.61
C ASP A 291 52.59 19.33 9.60
N LEU A 292 51.29 19.03 9.63
CA LEU A 292 50.30 19.77 10.40
C LEU A 292 50.35 19.40 11.90
N LYS A 293 50.36 20.44 12.75
CA LYS A 293 50.28 20.35 14.21
C LYS A 293 48.92 20.88 14.69
N GLY A 294 48.45 20.37 15.85
CA GLY A 294 47.17 20.78 16.47
C GLY A 294 45.95 20.01 15.95
N GLU A 295 44.76 20.59 16.08
CA GLU A 295 43.44 19.99 15.74
C GLU A 295 43.35 19.50 14.28
N ALA A 296 44.13 20.10 13.37
CA ALA A 296 44.25 19.63 11.99
C ALA A 296 44.80 18.19 11.88
N LYS A 297 45.56 17.72 12.88
CA LYS A 297 46.09 16.35 12.95
C LYS A 297 45.08 15.33 13.50
N GLU A 298 44.09 15.75 14.27
CA GLU A 298 42.93 14.89 14.61
C GLU A 298 42.08 14.66 13.36
N ARG A 299 41.73 15.73 12.62
CA ARG A 299 41.10 15.60 11.29
C ARG A 299 41.90 14.76 10.29
N ALA A 300 43.23 14.70 10.43
CA ALA A 300 44.10 13.85 9.61
C ALA A 300 43.96 12.34 9.91
N ARG A 301 43.17 11.91 10.90
CA ARG A 301 42.86 10.48 11.13
C ARG A 301 41.78 9.91 10.21
N GLY A 302 41.09 10.76 9.46
CA GLY A 302 39.94 10.38 8.66
C GLY A 302 38.68 10.20 9.51
N GLY A 303 37.58 9.81 8.87
CA GLY A 303 36.31 9.64 9.56
C GLY A 303 35.12 9.39 8.64
N LEU A 304 33.99 9.07 9.25
CA LEU A 304 32.72 8.89 8.57
C LEU A 304 31.91 10.19 8.62
N CYS A 305 31.61 10.75 7.44
CA CYS A 305 30.59 11.78 7.30
C CYS A 305 29.23 11.12 7.03
N VAL A 306 28.22 11.53 7.81
CA VAL A 306 26.83 11.08 7.74
C VAL A 306 25.94 12.29 7.47
N GLY A 307 25.50 12.43 6.23
CA GLY A 307 24.50 13.41 5.81
C GLY A 307 23.09 12.89 5.97
N VAL A 308 22.29 13.57 6.80
CA VAL A 308 20.84 13.39 6.90
C VAL A 308 20.20 14.37 5.92
N LYS A 309 19.82 13.90 4.73
CA LYS A 309 19.29 14.79 3.67
C LYS A 309 17.83 15.14 3.94
N ARG A 310 16.93 14.16 3.79
CA ARG A 310 15.48 14.35 3.94
C ARG A 310 14.78 13.05 4.29
N CYS A 311 13.58 13.15 4.85
CA CYS A 311 12.66 12.03 4.90
C CYS A 311 11.51 12.23 3.91
N ALA A 312 10.84 11.14 3.55
CA ALA A 312 9.62 11.14 2.78
C ALA A 312 8.59 10.19 3.40
N HIS A 313 7.31 10.54 3.28
CA HIS A 313 6.18 9.70 3.63
C HIS A 313 6.18 9.19 5.10
N LEU A 314 6.67 10.00 6.05
CA LEU A 314 6.73 9.63 7.48
C LEU A 314 5.36 9.28 8.05
N ALA A 315 5.33 8.35 9.02
CA ALA A 315 4.14 8.16 9.85
C ALA A 315 3.79 9.46 10.59
N ALA A 316 2.49 9.71 10.76
CA ALA A 316 1.97 10.84 11.52
C ALA A 316 1.65 10.36 12.95
N MET A 317 2.39 10.87 13.95
CA MET A 317 2.14 10.52 15.35
C MET A 317 1.19 11.53 16.02
N ASP A 318 1.21 12.79 15.57
CA ASP A 318 0.30 13.83 16.06
C ASP A 318 -1.17 13.56 15.75
N VAL A 319 -2.06 13.98 16.66
CA VAL A 319 -3.52 14.06 16.43
C VAL A 319 -3.93 14.99 15.28
N ASN A 320 -3.06 15.92 14.88
CA ASN A 320 -3.25 16.77 13.69
C ASN A 320 -3.00 16.00 12.37
N GLY A 321 -2.46 14.77 12.46
CA GLY A 321 -2.10 13.91 11.34
C GLY A 321 -0.89 14.40 10.54
N PHE A 322 0.08 15.01 11.21
CA PHE A 322 1.44 15.29 10.77
C PHE A 322 2.42 14.76 11.84
N SER A 323 3.65 15.26 11.83
CA SER A 323 4.65 15.11 12.88
C SER A 323 5.55 16.34 12.90
N ASP A 324 6.29 16.55 13.99
CA ASP A 324 7.42 17.48 14.15
C ASP A 324 8.76 16.69 14.10
N PRO A 325 9.13 16.07 12.96
CA PRO A 325 10.25 15.14 12.89
C PRO A 325 11.63 15.75 13.16
N TYR A 326 12.47 14.94 13.80
CA TYR A 326 13.92 15.10 13.86
C TYR A 326 14.65 13.75 13.85
N VAL A 327 15.94 13.77 13.51
CA VAL A 327 16.77 12.57 13.39
C VAL A 327 17.87 12.59 14.46
N LYS A 328 18.20 11.41 15.02
CA LYS A 328 19.40 11.16 15.83
C LYS A 328 20.26 10.11 15.15
N THR A 329 21.58 10.30 15.16
CA THR A 329 22.56 9.31 14.67
C THR A 329 23.47 8.86 15.81
N TYR A 330 23.90 7.60 15.79
CA TYR A 330 24.82 6.99 16.76
C TYR A 330 25.77 6.00 16.06
N LEU A 331 27.03 5.91 16.51
CA LEU A 331 27.94 4.82 16.12
C LEU A 331 28.07 3.84 17.29
N LYS A 332 27.32 2.73 17.25
CA LYS A 332 27.42 1.66 18.24
C LYS A 332 28.53 0.67 17.88
N PRO A 333 29.20 0.02 18.86
CA PRO A 333 29.11 0.29 20.30
C PRO A 333 29.74 1.66 20.67
N ASP A 334 28.96 2.50 21.35
CA ASP A 334 29.37 3.85 21.79
C ASP A 334 29.90 3.80 23.23
N VAL A 335 31.11 3.28 23.37
CA VAL A 335 31.78 3.11 24.67
C VAL A 335 31.94 4.43 25.43
N GLN A 336 32.08 5.55 24.71
CA GLN A 336 32.32 6.88 25.29
C GLN A 336 31.04 7.71 25.48
N LYS A 337 29.88 7.24 24.98
CA LYS A 337 28.59 7.98 24.93
C LYS A 337 28.69 9.34 24.22
N LYS A 338 29.57 9.45 23.22
CA LYS A 338 29.86 10.70 22.48
C LYS A 338 29.42 10.65 21.01
N SER A 339 28.92 9.53 20.51
CA SER A 339 28.54 9.38 19.09
C SER A 339 27.17 9.97 18.73
N LYS A 340 26.48 10.58 19.69
CA LYS A 340 25.13 11.11 19.48
C LYS A 340 25.17 12.46 18.75
N HIS A 341 24.66 12.50 17.53
CA HIS A 341 24.23 13.74 16.90
C HIS A 341 22.71 13.80 16.79
N LYS A 342 22.16 15.00 16.59
CA LYS A 342 20.73 15.27 16.44
C LYS A 342 20.55 16.43 15.45
N THR A 343 19.59 16.30 14.53
CA THR A 343 19.19 17.39 13.63
C THR A 343 18.35 18.46 14.36
N ALA A 344 18.09 19.56 13.66
CA ALA A 344 16.96 20.44 13.92
C ALA A 344 15.62 19.66 13.91
N VAL A 345 14.62 20.25 14.56
CA VAL A 345 13.23 19.79 14.55
C VAL A 345 12.48 20.58 13.47
N ILE A 346 11.87 19.91 12.51
CA ILE A 346 11.09 20.55 11.45
C ILE A 346 9.62 20.26 11.73
N LYS A 347 8.81 21.32 11.89
CA LYS A 347 7.44 21.19 12.39
C LYS A 347 6.41 20.83 11.32
N LYS A 348 5.38 20.09 11.73
CA LYS A 348 4.15 19.80 11.00
C LYS A 348 4.38 19.33 9.55
N THR A 349 5.26 18.35 9.37
CA THR A 349 5.59 17.78 8.07
C THR A 349 5.82 16.27 8.12
N LEU A 350 5.45 15.59 7.04
CA LEU A 350 5.75 14.17 6.81
C LEU A 350 6.85 13.97 5.75
N ASN A 351 7.38 15.07 5.21
CA ASN A 351 8.46 15.10 4.23
C ASN A 351 9.50 16.19 4.60
N PRO A 352 10.17 16.09 5.76
CA PRO A 352 11.16 17.06 6.22
C PRO A 352 12.45 17.02 5.37
N GLU A 353 13.03 18.19 5.10
CA GLU A 353 14.37 18.33 4.51
C GLU A 353 15.32 18.95 5.52
N PHE A 354 16.29 18.16 6.00
CA PHE A 354 17.26 18.58 7.03
C PHE A 354 18.53 19.13 6.38
N ASN A 355 19.09 18.40 5.41
CA ASN A 355 20.35 18.70 4.73
C ASN A 355 21.54 18.94 5.70
N GLU A 356 21.55 18.25 6.84
CA GLU A 356 22.57 18.35 7.88
C GLU A 356 23.63 17.25 7.73
N GLU A 357 24.90 17.55 7.99
CA GLU A 357 26.00 16.59 7.90
C GLU A 357 26.74 16.48 9.25
N PHE A 358 26.86 15.26 9.77
CA PHE A 358 27.56 14.94 11.01
C PHE A 358 28.89 14.24 10.69
N PHE A 359 29.94 14.53 11.46
CA PHE A 359 31.26 13.95 11.26
C PHE A 359 31.69 13.13 12.48
N TYR A 360 32.04 11.87 12.22
CA TYR A 360 32.60 10.94 13.19
C TYR A 360 34.08 10.75 12.92
N GLU A 361 34.94 11.21 13.83
CA GLU A 361 36.36 10.87 13.80
C GLU A 361 36.53 9.39 14.20
N ILE A 362 36.86 8.54 13.23
CA ILE A 362 37.00 7.10 13.42
C ILE A 362 37.90 6.49 12.35
N SER A 363 38.79 5.59 12.77
CA SER A 363 39.68 4.86 11.85
C SER A 363 38.91 3.82 11.03
N PHE A 364 39.42 3.46 9.84
CA PHE A 364 38.81 2.43 8.99
C PHE A 364 38.68 1.07 9.71
N SER A 365 39.68 0.70 10.51
CA SER A 365 39.71 -0.56 11.27
C SER A 365 38.66 -0.59 12.37
N GLU A 366 38.47 0.52 13.09
CA GLU A 366 37.41 0.61 14.10
C GLU A 366 36.02 0.64 13.45
N LEU A 367 35.86 1.36 12.34
CA LEU A 367 34.59 1.49 11.62
C LEU A 367 34.04 0.15 11.14
N ALA A 368 34.90 -0.81 10.79
CA ALA A 368 34.50 -2.17 10.44
C ALA A 368 33.78 -2.93 11.59
N SER A 369 34.02 -2.52 12.85
CA SER A 369 33.36 -3.06 14.05
C SER A 369 32.16 -2.23 14.53
N LYS A 370 31.82 -1.12 13.83
CA LYS A 370 30.70 -0.26 14.20
C LYS A 370 29.45 -0.55 13.36
N THR A 371 28.32 -0.20 13.96
CA THR A 371 27.02 -0.04 13.31
C THR A 371 26.59 1.42 13.48
N LEU A 372 26.32 2.10 12.37
CA LEU A 372 25.64 3.37 12.35
C LEU A 372 24.14 3.13 12.53
N GLU A 373 23.58 3.65 13.61
CA GLU A 373 22.15 3.67 13.84
C GLU A 373 21.61 5.06 13.55
N VAL A 374 20.53 5.13 12.80
CA VAL A 374 19.81 6.37 12.53
C VAL A 374 18.36 6.19 12.93
N THR A 375 17.85 7.11 13.74
CA THR A 375 16.49 7.04 14.30
C THR A 375 15.76 8.35 14.11
N VAL A 376 14.53 8.27 13.60
CA VAL A 376 13.61 9.38 13.35
C VAL A 376 12.56 9.39 14.46
N TRP A 377 12.29 10.57 14.99
CA TRP A 377 11.44 10.79 16.16
C TRP A 377 10.52 11.98 15.89
N ASP A 378 9.32 11.93 16.47
CA ASP A 378 8.45 13.09 16.61
C ASP A 378 8.92 13.96 17.79
N TYR A 379 8.60 15.25 17.80
CA TYR A 379 8.90 16.16 18.91
C TYR A 379 7.62 16.65 19.59
N ASP A 380 7.34 16.09 20.76
CA ASP A 380 6.17 16.45 21.55
C ASP A 380 6.48 17.58 22.54
N LEU A 381 5.73 18.67 22.46
CA LEU A 381 5.81 19.73 23.45
C LEU A 381 5.16 19.29 24.78
N GLY A 382 6.00 18.94 25.75
CA GLY A 382 5.57 18.60 27.12
C GLY A 382 5.24 17.12 27.36
N LYS A 383 5.61 16.22 26.44
CA LYS A 383 5.53 14.77 26.63
C LYS A 383 6.86 14.09 26.25
N SER A 384 6.91 12.77 26.37
CA SER A 384 7.95 11.96 25.74
C SER A 384 7.78 11.98 24.22
N ASN A 385 8.86 12.30 23.51
CA ASN A 385 8.94 12.25 22.05
C ASN A 385 8.63 10.85 21.50
N ASP A 386 7.68 10.75 20.57
CA ASP A 386 7.33 9.48 19.93
C ASP A 386 8.40 8.98 18.93
N PHE A 387 8.56 7.64 18.85
CA PHE A 387 9.47 7.00 17.91
C PHE A 387 8.76 6.72 16.58
N ILE A 388 9.22 7.39 15.51
CA ILE A 388 8.68 7.20 14.16
C ILE A 388 9.31 5.95 13.54
N GLY A 389 10.64 5.84 13.53
CA GLY A 389 11.29 4.63 13.04
C GLY A 389 12.79 4.75 12.89
N GLY A 390 13.47 3.66 12.54
CA GLY A 390 14.94 3.63 12.46
C GLY A 390 15.50 2.75 11.35
N VAL A 391 16.83 2.81 11.23
CA VAL A 391 17.64 1.98 10.32
C VAL A 391 19.03 1.74 10.94
N SER A 392 19.61 0.57 10.67
CA SER A 392 20.94 0.14 11.15
C SER A 392 21.84 -0.21 9.97
N LEU A 393 22.96 0.50 9.82
CA LEU A 393 23.92 0.30 8.73
C LEU A 393 25.26 -0.15 9.31
N GLY A 394 25.72 -1.34 8.94
CA GLY A 394 26.96 -1.92 9.42
C GLY A 394 27.33 -3.18 8.65
N CYS A 395 28.49 -3.76 8.95
CA CYS A 395 28.99 -4.97 8.28
C CYS A 395 28.10 -6.21 8.47
N HIS A 396 27.23 -6.20 9.48
CA HIS A 396 26.31 -7.29 9.83
C HIS A 396 24.86 -7.03 9.36
N SER A 397 24.57 -5.85 8.80
CA SER A 397 23.25 -5.54 8.26
C SER A 397 22.95 -6.35 6.99
N GLN A 398 21.74 -6.22 6.43
CA GLN A 398 21.30 -6.96 5.24
C GLN A 398 20.69 -6.03 4.18
N GLY A 399 20.66 -6.46 2.92
CA GLY A 399 20.02 -5.72 1.82
C GLY A 399 20.61 -4.33 1.58
N GLU A 400 19.74 -3.34 1.34
CA GLU A 400 20.12 -1.96 0.97
C GLU A 400 21.01 -1.26 2.00
N THR A 401 20.82 -1.58 3.29
CA THR A 401 21.61 -1.01 4.40
C THR A 401 23.07 -1.48 4.37
N LEU A 402 23.30 -2.77 4.14
CA LEU A 402 24.63 -3.36 3.96
C LEU A 402 25.28 -2.82 2.68
N GLN A 403 24.52 -2.76 1.58
CA GLN A 403 25.03 -2.25 0.32
C GLN A 403 25.48 -0.79 0.46
N HIS A 404 24.76 0.06 1.21
CA HIS A 404 25.16 1.44 1.46
C HIS A 404 26.43 1.55 2.30
N TRP A 405 26.55 0.71 3.33
CA TRP A 405 27.75 0.64 4.15
C TRP A 405 28.97 0.22 3.33
N ILE A 406 28.84 -0.85 2.54
CA ILE A 406 29.91 -1.36 1.67
C ILE A 406 30.29 -0.34 0.58
N ASP A 407 29.32 0.30 -0.06
CA ASP A 407 29.58 1.29 -1.11
C ASP A 407 30.34 2.51 -0.57
N CYS A 408 30.00 2.98 0.63
CA CYS A 408 30.72 4.05 1.33
C CYS A 408 32.18 3.67 1.61
N LEU A 409 32.42 2.46 2.15
CA LEU A 409 33.76 1.98 2.50
C LEU A 409 34.65 1.70 1.28
N LYS A 410 34.06 1.24 0.16
CA LYS A 410 34.75 1.02 -1.11
C LYS A 410 35.09 2.34 -1.81
N ASN A 411 34.13 3.26 -1.90
CA ASN A 411 34.29 4.52 -2.62
C ASN A 411 34.85 5.65 -1.73
N LYS A 412 36.04 5.41 -1.17
CA LYS A 412 36.73 6.37 -0.28
C LYS A 412 36.77 7.77 -0.89
N GLY A 413 36.39 8.78 -0.09
CA GLY A 413 36.32 10.18 -0.52
C GLY A 413 35.09 10.56 -1.37
N LYS A 414 34.24 9.62 -1.80
CA LYS A 414 33.00 9.95 -2.53
C LYS A 414 31.78 9.90 -1.60
N LYS A 415 30.83 10.81 -1.85
CA LYS A 415 29.49 10.77 -1.24
C LYS A 415 28.65 9.71 -1.95
N VAL A 416 28.05 8.81 -1.18
CA VAL A 416 27.10 7.78 -1.64
C VAL A 416 25.75 8.10 -1.00
N GLU A 417 24.73 8.37 -1.82
CA GLU A 417 23.37 8.65 -1.35
C GLU A 417 22.47 7.43 -1.59
N ARG A 418 21.66 7.06 -0.59
CA ARG A 418 20.69 5.96 -0.70
C ARG A 418 19.50 6.16 0.24
N TRP A 419 18.32 5.80 -0.26
CA TRP A 419 17.08 5.72 0.52
C TRP A 419 17.05 4.48 1.39
N HIS A 420 16.44 4.60 2.57
CA HIS A 420 16.18 3.49 3.50
C HIS A 420 14.76 3.57 4.01
N THR A 421 14.07 2.44 4.02
CA THR A 421 12.76 2.29 4.67
C THR A 421 12.92 2.26 6.18
N LEU A 422 12.12 3.03 6.92
CA LEU A 422 12.16 3.10 8.38
C LEU A 422 11.34 1.96 9.00
N THR A 423 11.96 1.20 9.90
CA THR A 423 11.29 0.17 10.71
C THR A 423 10.69 0.77 11.98
N ASN A 424 9.57 0.22 12.46
CA ASN A 424 8.97 0.52 13.76
C ASN A 424 9.76 -0.05 14.95
N GLU A 425 10.71 -0.96 14.71
CA GLU A 425 11.67 -1.46 15.71
C GLU A 425 12.84 -0.51 15.92
N LEU A 426 13.35 -0.45 17.15
CA LEU A 426 14.54 0.32 17.48
C LEU A 426 15.80 -0.43 17.01
N PRO A 427 16.71 0.22 16.28
CA PRO A 427 18.05 -0.29 15.99
C PRO A 427 18.71 -0.99 17.20
N GLY A 428 18.91 -2.31 17.06
CA GLY A 428 19.59 -3.15 18.04
C GLY A 428 18.70 -3.85 19.08
N SER A 429 17.36 -3.85 18.96
CA SER A 429 16.49 -4.65 19.85
C SER A 429 16.58 -6.16 19.62
N THR A 430 17.04 -6.61 18.46
CA THR A 430 17.01 -8.02 18.00
C THR A 430 18.21 -8.87 18.46
N LEU A 431 18.91 -8.48 19.54
CA LEU A 431 20.03 -9.24 20.12
C LEU A 431 19.78 -9.61 21.59
N GLN A 432 18.75 -10.45 21.81
CA GLN A 432 18.58 -11.19 23.07
C GLN A 432 17.58 -12.37 22.96
N GLU A 433 17.90 -13.36 22.13
CA GLU A 433 17.50 -14.77 22.33
C GLU A 433 18.71 -15.69 22.03
#